data_AF-A0A6B3FEX1-F1
#
_entry.id   AF-A0A6B3FEX1-F1
#
_cell.length_a   1.000
_cell.length_b   1.000
_cell.length_c   1.000
_cell.angle_alpha   90.00
_cell.angle_beta   90.00
_cell.angle_gamma   90.00
#
_symmetry.space_group_name_H-M   'P 1'
#
loop_
_entity.id
_entity.type
_entity.pdbx_description
1 polymer ?
#
loop_
_entity_poly.entity_id
_entity_poly.type
_entity_poly.pdbx_seq_one_letter_code
_entity_poly.pdbx_strand_id
1 'polypeptide(L)'
;LDATSGRRERTAGSPVDGWRYRVVWRPMASNNADLKGDWLLLVPAGHEARPLVRDVVRALESGHGAVRQVVLGPVDADRVRFAEELRGVLEEFDATGVLSLLALTNDDAAAPTLALFQALGDAGIQAPLWCLTQGAVTTGGADPLIQPAQAQVWGLGQVAALEHPDRWGGLV
;
A
#
# COMPACT_ATOMS: atom_id res chain seq x y z
N LEU A 1 43.20 46.34 -8.95
CA LEU A 1 42.43 45.14 -9.31
C LEU A 1 42.66 44.12 -8.21
N ASP A 2 41.57 43.46 -7.82
CA ASP A 2 41.50 42.29 -6.94
C ASP A 2 41.87 42.42 -5.46
N ALA A 3 40.82 42.45 -4.64
CA ALA A 3 40.45 41.37 -3.72
C ALA A 3 39.68 41.98 -2.56
N THR A 4 38.37 41.76 -2.51
CA THR A 4 37.48 41.69 -1.32
C THR A 4 36.03 41.96 -1.71
N SER A 5 35.47 41.15 -2.61
CA SER A 5 34.02 41.10 -2.81
C SER A 5 33.61 39.64 -2.89
N GLY A 6 32.78 39.19 -1.95
CA GLY A 6 32.28 37.82 -1.93
C GLY A 6 32.43 37.06 -0.61
N ARG A 7 32.69 37.73 0.53
CA ARG A 7 32.60 37.08 1.85
C ARG A 7 31.78 37.92 2.82
N ARG A 8 30.46 37.94 2.62
CA ARG A 8 29.46 38.44 3.58
C ARG A 8 28.05 38.02 3.16
N GLU A 9 27.77 36.71 3.14
CA GLU A 9 26.39 36.19 3.04
C GLU A 9 26.33 34.72 3.47
N ARG A 10 26.78 34.42 4.69
CA ARG A 10 26.64 33.08 5.30
C ARG A 10 26.34 33.19 6.79
N THR A 11 25.35 34.01 7.19
CA THR A 11 24.98 34.11 8.62
C THR A 11 23.52 34.47 8.89
N ALA A 12 22.62 34.29 7.94
CA ALA A 12 21.20 34.12 8.21
C ALA A 12 20.68 33.12 7.19
N GLY A 13 20.13 31.99 7.63
CA GLY A 13 19.44 31.08 6.70
C GLY A 13 18.39 31.90 5.96
N SER A 14 18.29 31.72 4.64
CA SER A 14 17.22 32.36 3.88
C SER A 14 15.89 31.93 4.49
N PRO A 15 14.84 32.77 4.56
CA PRO A 15 13.50 32.33 4.96
C PRO A 15 13.05 31.05 4.21
N VAL A 16 13.56 30.87 3.00
CA VAL A 16 13.36 29.69 2.14
C VAL A 16 13.94 28.40 2.73
N ASP A 17 15.00 28.47 3.55
CA ASP A 17 15.58 27.29 4.20
C ASP A 17 14.61 26.63 5.19
N GLY A 18 13.71 27.42 5.81
CA GLY A 18 12.66 26.92 6.69
C GLY A 18 11.48 26.26 5.98
N TRP A 19 11.42 26.31 4.64
CA TRP A 19 10.35 25.71 3.84
C TRP A 19 10.73 24.33 3.28
N ARG A 20 11.99 23.92 3.44
CA ARG A 20 12.49 22.65 2.88
C ARG A 20 12.20 21.50 3.84
N TYR A 21 11.49 20.51 3.33
CA TYR A 21 11.22 19.25 4.01
C TYR A 21 11.71 18.08 3.16
N ARG A 22 11.99 16.97 3.83
CA ARG A 22 12.27 15.70 3.17
C ARG A 22 11.58 14.58 3.94
N VAL A 23 11.13 13.56 3.22
CA VAL A 23 10.66 12.31 3.81
C VAL A 23 11.89 11.54 4.33
N VAL A 24 11.80 11.03 5.54
CA VAL A 24 12.82 10.16 6.14
C VAL A 24 12.17 8.95 6.75
N TRP A 25 12.79 7.78 6.55
CA TRP A 25 12.39 6.54 7.19
C TRP A 25 13.15 6.38 8.50
N ARG A 26 12.44 6.04 9.57
CA ARG A 26 13.04 5.81 10.89
C ARG A 26 12.76 4.37 11.31
N PRO A 27 13.77 3.63 11.81
CA PRO A 27 13.54 2.31 12.35
C PRO A 27 12.49 2.35 13.46
N MET A 28 11.55 1.41 13.42
CA MET A 28 10.56 1.20 14.46
C MET A 28 10.85 -0.14 15.15
N ALA A 29 10.71 -0.20 16.47
CA ALA A 29 10.82 -1.46 17.18
C ALA A 29 9.71 -2.41 16.69
N SER A 30 10.07 -3.65 16.39
CA SER A 30 9.10 -4.68 16.03
C SER A 30 8.17 -4.92 17.22
N ASN A 31 6.86 -4.81 16.99
CA ASN A 31 5.89 -5.43 17.88
C ASN A 31 5.67 -6.87 17.39
N ASN A 32 5.59 -7.82 18.31
CA ASN A 32 5.18 -9.19 18.02
C ASN A 32 3.69 -9.32 18.30
N ALA A 33 2.88 -8.38 17.80
CA ALA A 33 1.44 -8.55 17.89
C ALA A 33 1.04 -9.67 16.94
N ASP A 34 0.40 -10.71 17.46
CA ASP A 34 -0.17 -11.76 16.63
C ASP A 34 -1.26 -11.14 15.75
N LEU A 35 -1.23 -11.46 14.46
CA LEU A 35 -2.37 -11.24 13.57
C LEU A 35 -3.57 -11.98 14.16
N LYS A 36 -4.75 -11.35 14.09
CA LYS A 36 -6.00 -11.93 14.58
C LYS A 36 -7.07 -11.85 13.50
N GLY A 37 -8.00 -12.79 13.59
CA GLY A 37 -9.16 -12.85 12.71
C GLY A 37 -8.82 -13.33 11.30
N ASP A 38 -9.83 -13.37 10.46
CA ASP A 38 -9.74 -13.94 9.12
C ASP A 38 -9.30 -12.89 8.10
N TRP A 39 -8.46 -13.27 7.15
CA TRP A 39 -7.85 -12.35 6.19
C TRP A 39 -8.23 -12.67 4.75
N LEU A 40 -8.64 -11.64 4.02
CA LEU A 40 -8.84 -11.70 2.57
C LEU A 40 -7.54 -11.29 1.88
N LEU A 41 -6.97 -12.18 1.07
CA LEU A 41 -5.77 -11.91 0.27
C LEU A 41 -6.16 -11.72 -1.20
N LEU A 42 -5.94 -10.53 -1.73
CA LEU A 42 -6.27 -10.19 -3.11
C LEU A 42 -5.02 -10.27 -3.99
N VAL A 43 -5.06 -11.18 -4.95
CA VAL A 43 -3.93 -11.52 -5.81
C VAL A 43 -4.27 -11.10 -7.25
N PRO A 44 -3.40 -10.33 -7.93
CA PRO A 44 -3.61 -10.04 -9.34
C PRO A 44 -3.51 -11.32 -10.18
N ALA A 45 -4.39 -11.49 -11.16
CA ALA A 45 -4.35 -12.65 -12.05
C ALA A 45 -2.97 -12.80 -12.71
N GLY A 46 -2.52 -14.06 -12.85
CA GLY A 46 -1.18 -14.40 -13.34
C GLY A 46 -0.05 -14.22 -12.33
N HIS A 47 -0.34 -13.84 -11.08
CA HIS A 47 0.64 -13.69 -9.99
C HIS A 47 0.52 -14.75 -8.89
N GLU A 48 -0.47 -15.62 -8.96
CA GLU A 48 -0.83 -16.64 -7.97
C GLU A 48 0.34 -17.58 -7.65
N ALA A 49 1.12 -17.93 -8.66
CA ALA A 49 2.23 -18.86 -8.53
C ALA A 49 3.50 -18.24 -7.91
N ARG A 50 3.55 -16.91 -7.74
CA ARG A 50 4.75 -16.20 -7.26
C ARG A 50 5.13 -16.65 -5.85
N PRO A 51 6.44 -16.84 -5.55
CA PRO A 51 6.89 -17.20 -4.20
C PRO A 51 6.37 -16.24 -3.12
N LEU A 52 6.36 -14.94 -3.41
CA LEU A 52 5.84 -13.90 -2.52
C LEU A 52 4.40 -14.18 -2.06
N VAL A 53 3.51 -14.65 -2.94
CA VAL A 53 2.12 -14.96 -2.58
C VAL A 53 2.10 -16.07 -1.52
N ARG A 54 2.93 -17.11 -1.68
CA ARG A 54 3.03 -18.20 -0.71
C ARG A 54 3.63 -17.73 0.61
N ASP A 55 4.59 -16.82 0.57
CA ASP A 55 5.20 -16.24 1.77
C ASP A 55 4.19 -15.39 2.55
N VAL A 56 3.40 -14.59 1.84
CA VAL A 56 2.32 -13.79 2.42
C VAL A 56 1.23 -14.66 3.03
N VAL A 57 0.78 -15.71 2.33
CA VAL A 57 -0.21 -16.67 2.87
C VAL A 57 0.30 -17.29 4.16
N ARG A 58 1.54 -17.80 4.17
CA ARG A 58 2.15 -18.37 5.38
C ARG A 58 2.26 -17.37 6.53
N ALA A 59 2.58 -16.11 6.23
CA ALA A 59 2.64 -15.06 7.23
C ALA A 59 1.25 -14.75 7.81
N LEU A 60 0.21 -14.66 6.97
CA LEU A 60 -1.16 -14.45 7.44
C LEU A 60 -1.69 -15.63 8.27
N GLU A 61 -1.44 -16.87 7.82
CA GLU A 61 -1.85 -18.11 8.53
C GLU A 61 -1.18 -18.25 9.92
N SER A 62 -0.01 -17.63 10.14
CA SER A 62 0.63 -17.59 11.45
C SER A 62 -0.20 -16.88 12.53
N GLY A 63 -1.20 -16.08 12.11
CA GLY A 63 -2.18 -15.41 12.97
C GLY A 63 -3.33 -16.30 13.47
N HIS A 64 -3.32 -17.60 13.14
CA HIS A 64 -4.37 -18.56 13.53
C HIS A 64 -5.78 -18.26 12.97
N GLY A 65 -5.93 -17.28 12.09
CA GLY A 65 -7.15 -17.03 11.31
C GLY A 65 -7.12 -17.71 9.95
N ALA A 66 -8.28 -17.83 9.31
CA ALA A 66 -8.39 -18.35 7.96
C ALA A 66 -7.92 -17.29 6.93
N VAL A 67 -7.26 -17.75 5.87
CA VAL A 67 -6.84 -16.90 4.75
C VAL A 67 -7.61 -17.30 3.50
N ARG A 68 -8.44 -16.39 2.98
CA ARG A 68 -9.17 -16.60 1.72
C ARG A 68 -8.47 -15.82 0.61
N GLN A 69 -8.00 -16.53 -0.40
CA GLN A 69 -7.41 -15.90 -1.59
C GLN A 69 -8.49 -15.61 -2.63
N VAL A 70 -8.45 -14.42 -3.23
CA VAL A 70 -9.30 -14.03 -4.36
C VAL A 70 -8.40 -13.51 -5.46
N VAL A 71 -8.57 -14.06 -6.65
CA VAL A 71 -7.81 -13.66 -7.83
C VAL A 71 -8.63 -12.62 -8.58
N LEU A 72 -8.05 -11.43 -8.80
CA LEU A 72 -8.72 -10.36 -9.54
C LEU A 72 -8.02 -10.12 -10.88
N GLY A 73 -8.79 -10.21 -11.96
CA GLY A 73 -8.31 -10.07 -13.33
C GLY A 73 -8.09 -8.62 -13.77
N PRO A 74 -7.16 -8.36 -14.70
CA PRO A 74 -6.81 -7.02 -15.18
C PRO A 74 -7.76 -6.45 -16.25
N VAL A 75 -8.77 -7.20 -16.70
CA VAL A 75 -9.68 -6.75 -17.77
C VAL A 75 -10.69 -5.77 -17.16
N ASP A 76 -10.21 -4.57 -16.86
CA ASP A 76 -10.90 -3.45 -16.25
C ASP A 76 -10.90 -3.53 -14.72
N ALA A 77 -10.01 -2.75 -14.10
CA ALA A 77 -10.11 -2.30 -12.72
C ALA A 77 -11.46 -1.58 -12.50
N ASP A 78 -12.52 -2.36 -12.45
CA ASP A 78 -13.91 -1.95 -12.38
C ASP A 78 -14.44 -2.34 -11.00
N ARG A 79 -14.83 -1.32 -10.25
CA ARG A 79 -15.42 -1.46 -8.93
C ARG A 79 -16.62 -2.40 -8.92
N VAL A 80 -17.43 -2.45 -9.99
CA VAL A 80 -18.64 -3.29 -10.06
C VAL A 80 -18.25 -4.76 -10.16
N ARG A 81 -17.34 -5.10 -11.07
CA ARG A 81 -16.86 -6.48 -11.24
C ARG A 81 -16.15 -6.98 -9.99
N PHE A 82 -15.27 -6.16 -9.41
CA PHE A 82 -14.62 -6.51 -8.15
C PHE A 82 -15.64 -6.70 -7.03
N ALA A 83 -16.68 -5.86 -6.94
CA ALA A 83 -17.71 -6.01 -5.92
C ALA A 83 -18.51 -7.31 -6.11
N GLU A 84 -18.80 -7.71 -7.34
CA GLU A 84 -19.48 -8.98 -7.65
C GLU A 84 -18.64 -10.19 -7.22
N GLU A 85 -17.37 -10.22 -7.60
CA GLU A 85 -16.40 -11.25 -7.16
C GLU A 85 -16.32 -11.33 -5.63
N LEU A 86 -16.23 -10.18 -4.96
CA LEU A 86 -16.11 -10.09 -3.50
C LEU A 86 -17.40 -10.48 -2.76
N ARG A 87 -18.58 -10.20 -3.30
CA ARG A 87 -19.86 -10.60 -2.69
C ARG A 87 -20.01 -12.11 -2.61
N GLY A 88 -19.55 -12.85 -3.62
CA GLY A 88 -19.55 -14.31 -3.58
C GLY A 88 -18.69 -14.89 -2.46
N VAL A 89 -17.68 -14.15 -1.99
CA VAL A 89 -16.80 -14.55 -0.90
C VAL A 89 -17.44 -14.31 0.48
N LEU A 90 -18.24 -13.25 0.61
CA LEU A 90 -18.89 -12.86 1.86
C LEU A 90 -19.96 -13.82 2.36
N GLU A 91 -20.49 -14.69 1.50
CA GLU A 91 -21.48 -15.68 1.91
C GLU A 91 -20.92 -16.68 2.94
N GLU A 92 -19.59 -16.85 2.99
CA GLU A 92 -18.90 -17.83 3.82
C GLU A 92 -17.78 -17.25 4.69
N PHE A 93 -17.46 -15.96 4.56
CA PHE A 93 -16.22 -15.39 5.09
C PHE A 93 -16.39 -13.94 5.56
N ASP A 94 -16.16 -13.70 6.85
CA ASP A 94 -16.17 -12.36 7.44
C ASP A 94 -14.72 -11.91 7.70
N ALA A 95 -14.16 -11.16 6.75
CA ALA A 95 -12.78 -10.72 6.83
C ALA A 95 -12.61 -9.69 7.96
N THR A 96 -11.62 -9.90 8.83
CA THR A 96 -11.15 -8.91 9.81
C THR A 96 -10.10 -7.97 9.22
N GLY A 97 -9.47 -8.36 8.11
CA GLY A 97 -8.53 -7.54 7.35
C GLY A 97 -8.47 -7.93 5.88
N VAL A 98 -8.13 -6.97 5.03
CA VAL A 98 -7.89 -7.20 3.60
C VAL A 98 -6.46 -6.84 3.27
N LEU A 99 -5.71 -7.76 2.67
CA LEU A 99 -4.38 -7.51 2.13
C LEU A 99 -4.43 -7.57 0.60
N SER A 100 -4.04 -6.48 -0.05
CA SER A 100 -4.02 -6.37 -1.50
C SER A 100 -2.60 -6.40 -2.05
N LEU A 101 -2.38 -7.31 -3.00
CA LEU A 101 -1.17 -7.39 -3.81
C LEU A 101 -1.34 -6.75 -5.20
N LEU A 102 -2.47 -6.07 -5.46
CA LEU A 102 -2.78 -5.51 -6.77
C LEU A 102 -1.78 -4.44 -7.22
N ALA A 103 -1.09 -3.80 -6.27
CA ALA A 103 -0.04 -2.83 -6.58
C ALA A 103 1.20 -3.48 -7.22
N LEU A 104 1.33 -4.81 -7.24
CA LEU A 104 2.49 -5.50 -7.81
C LEU A 104 2.43 -5.67 -9.34
N THR A 105 1.41 -5.12 -10.00
CA THR A 105 1.32 -5.02 -11.46
C THR A 105 2.17 -3.84 -11.96
N ASN A 106 2.76 -3.95 -13.15
CA ASN A 106 3.90 -3.10 -13.55
C ASN A 106 3.54 -1.84 -14.36
N ASP A 107 2.27 -1.54 -14.60
CA ASP A 107 1.90 -0.46 -15.54
C ASP A 107 0.95 0.59 -14.94
N ASP A 108 0.05 0.21 -14.02
CA ASP A 108 -0.83 1.10 -13.26
C ASP A 108 -1.23 0.41 -11.95
N ALA A 109 -0.78 0.96 -10.82
CA ALA A 109 -1.06 0.43 -9.49
C ALA A 109 -2.20 1.20 -8.78
N ALA A 110 -2.47 2.44 -9.18
CA ALA A 110 -3.45 3.28 -8.49
C ALA A 110 -4.89 2.98 -8.92
N ALA A 111 -5.15 2.84 -10.23
CA ALA A 111 -6.49 2.52 -10.71
C ALA A 111 -7.06 1.21 -10.14
N PRO A 112 -6.35 0.06 -10.16
CA PRO A 112 -6.85 -1.17 -9.54
C PRO A 112 -7.02 -1.05 -8.03
N THR A 113 -6.16 -0.29 -7.34
CA THR A 113 -6.30 -0.06 -5.90
C THR A 113 -7.54 0.79 -5.58
N LEU A 114 -7.80 1.86 -6.37
CA LEU A 114 -8.99 2.69 -6.20
C LEU A 114 -10.27 1.90 -6.46
N ALA A 115 -10.31 1.15 -7.57
CA ALA A 115 -11.43 0.31 -7.94
C ALA A 115 -11.72 -0.73 -6.85
N LEU A 116 -10.66 -1.36 -6.31
CA LEU A 116 -10.78 -2.27 -5.19
C LEU A 116 -11.35 -1.58 -3.94
N PHE A 117 -10.82 -0.44 -3.56
CA PHE A 117 -11.27 0.27 -2.36
C PHE A 117 -12.77 0.63 -2.44
N GLN A 118 -13.21 1.06 -3.62
CA GLN A 118 -14.63 1.30 -3.91
C GLN A 118 -15.44 0.00 -3.88
N ALA A 119 -14.94 -1.07 -4.51
CA ALA A 119 -15.58 -2.37 -4.56
C ALA A 119 -15.80 -3.00 -3.18
N LEU A 120 -14.83 -2.88 -2.28
CA LEU A 120 -14.98 -3.31 -0.88
C LEU A 120 -16.18 -2.60 -0.23
N GLY A 121 -16.38 -1.31 -0.53
CA GLY A 121 -17.55 -0.55 -0.05
C GLY A 121 -18.85 -1.04 -0.66
N ASP A 122 -18.86 -1.22 -1.98
CA ASP A 122 -20.02 -1.72 -2.72
C ASP A 122 -20.40 -3.17 -2.35
N ALA A 123 -19.44 -3.97 -1.91
CA ALA A 123 -19.64 -5.33 -1.40
C ALA A 123 -20.05 -5.35 0.08
N GLY A 124 -19.91 -4.24 0.82
CA GLY A 124 -20.22 -4.17 2.25
C GLY A 124 -19.07 -4.56 3.18
N ILE A 125 -17.86 -4.81 2.66
CA ILE A 125 -16.67 -5.13 3.46
C ILE A 125 -16.17 -3.86 4.15
N GLN A 126 -16.25 -3.85 5.49
CA GLN A 126 -15.78 -2.77 6.34
C GLN A 126 -14.35 -2.98 6.87
N ALA A 127 -13.79 -4.17 6.67
CA ALA A 127 -12.44 -4.50 7.11
C ALA A 127 -11.38 -3.55 6.53
N PRO A 128 -10.34 -3.19 7.31
CA PRO A 128 -9.30 -2.28 6.85
C PRO A 128 -8.49 -2.89 5.70
N LEU A 129 -8.31 -2.10 4.64
CA LEU A 129 -7.47 -2.43 3.48
C LEU A 129 -6.00 -2.08 3.73
N TRP A 130 -5.13 -3.06 3.56
CA TRP A 130 -3.67 -2.93 3.51
C TRP A 130 -3.19 -3.17 2.08
N CYS A 131 -2.36 -2.27 1.55
CA CYS A 131 -1.78 -2.43 0.21
C CYS A 131 -0.28 -2.72 0.31
N LEU A 132 0.15 -3.84 -0.25
CA LEU A 132 1.55 -4.23 -0.29
C LEU A 132 2.20 -3.73 -1.58
N THR A 133 3.32 -3.04 -1.43
CA THR A 133 4.18 -2.59 -2.51
C THR A 133 5.57 -3.21 -2.40
N GLN A 134 6.35 -3.21 -3.49
CA GLN A 134 7.72 -3.69 -3.49
C GLN A 134 8.60 -2.75 -4.33
N GLY A 135 9.48 -1.99 -3.67
CA GLY A 135 10.36 -1.03 -4.33
C GLY A 135 9.68 0.27 -4.76
N ALA A 136 8.54 0.60 -4.16
CA ALA A 136 7.76 1.82 -4.39
C ALA A 136 8.30 3.05 -3.65
N VAL A 137 9.14 2.84 -2.64
CA VAL A 137 9.77 3.88 -1.82
C VAL A 137 11.25 3.56 -1.65
N THR A 138 12.03 4.54 -1.18
CA THR A 138 13.42 4.35 -0.77
C THR A 138 13.55 4.67 0.71
N THR A 139 14.12 3.73 1.47
CA THR A 139 14.44 3.91 2.89
C THR A 139 15.84 4.49 3.13
N GLY A 140 16.69 4.53 2.10
CA GLY A 140 18.05 5.06 2.16
C GLY A 140 18.89 4.65 0.95
N GLY A 141 20.18 5.02 0.95
CA GLY A 141 21.06 4.81 -0.22
C GLY A 141 21.30 3.35 -0.62
N ALA A 142 21.00 2.38 0.25
CA ALA A 142 21.11 0.95 -0.05
C ALA A 142 19.80 0.33 -0.59
N ASP A 143 18.73 1.11 -0.69
CA ASP A 143 17.38 0.68 -1.06
C ASP A 143 16.88 1.53 -2.23
N PRO A 144 17.27 1.20 -3.48
CA PRO A 144 16.92 1.99 -4.64
C PRO A 144 15.43 1.89 -4.97
N LEU A 145 14.85 3.00 -5.44
CA LEU A 145 13.50 3.02 -5.99
C LEU A 145 13.47 2.28 -7.32
N ILE A 146 12.88 1.08 -7.34
CA ILE A 146 12.86 0.20 -8.53
C ILE A 146 11.47 0.05 -9.16
N GLN A 147 10.40 0.47 -8.48
CA GLN A 147 9.01 0.36 -8.96
C GLN A 147 8.23 1.66 -8.76
N PRO A 148 8.56 2.74 -9.48
CA PRO A 148 7.94 4.05 -9.30
C PRO A 148 6.43 4.08 -9.59
N ALA A 149 5.92 3.18 -10.46
CA ALA A 149 4.48 3.08 -10.71
C ALA A 149 3.69 2.73 -9.42
N GLN A 150 4.28 1.90 -8.56
CA GLN A 150 3.67 1.51 -7.28
C GLN A 150 3.61 2.67 -6.26
N ALA A 151 4.45 3.70 -6.42
CA ALA A 151 4.42 4.89 -5.57
C ALA A 151 3.11 5.68 -5.70
N GLN A 152 2.36 5.48 -6.80
CA GLN A 152 1.04 6.10 -6.98
C GLN A 152 0.06 5.63 -5.87
N VAL A 153 0.19 4.38 -5.41
CA VAL A 153 -0.61 3.82 -4.31
C VAL A 153 -0.32 4.55 -3.00
N TRP A 154 0.93 4.99 -2.79
CA TRP A 154 1.30 5.79 -1.63
C TRP A 154 0.62 7.16 -1.65
N GLY A 155 0.55 7.82 -2.80
CA GLY A 155 -0.20 9.07 -2.97
C GLY A 155 -1.70 8.90 -2.72
N LEU A 156 -2.32 7.85 -3.28
CA LEU A 156 -3.72 7.52 -3.05
C LEU A 156 -4.00 7.23 -1.56
N GLY A 157 -3.16 6.42 -0.93
CA GLY A 157 -3.34 5.99 0.46
C GLY A 157 -3.26 7.14 1.47
N GLN A 158 -2.50 8.20 1.19
CA GLN A 158 -2.50 9.40 2.05
C GLN A 158 -3.88 10.07 2.08
N VAL A 159 -4.60 10.10 0.96
CA VAL A 159 -5.96 10.67 0.88
C VAL A 159 -6.97 9.71 1.50
N ALA A 160 -6.91 8.42 1.14
CA ALA A 160 -7.82 7.41 1.67
C ALA A 160 -7.77 7.29 3.20
N ALA A 161 -6.58 7.40 3.80
CA ALA A 161 -6.42 7.40 5.26
C ALA A 161 -7.10 8.61 5.94
N LEU A 162 -7.23 9.75 5.25
CA LEU A 162 -7.89 10.95 5.78
C LEU A 162 -9.40 10.92 5.57
N GLU A 163 -9.87 10.43 4.42
CA GLU A 163 -11.29 10.37 4.07
C GLU A 163 -12.01 9.18 4.72
N HIS A 164 -11.31 8.05 4.89
CA HIS A 164 -11.86 6.79 5.35
C HIS A 164 -10.93 6.08 6.36
N PRO A 165 -10.62 6.71 7.50
CA PRO A 165 -9.65 6.19 8.48
C PRO A 165 -10.02 4.81 9.03
N ASP A 166 -11.31 4.49 9.10
CA ASP A 166 -11.83 3.24 9.66
C ASP A 166 -11.61 2.05 8.70
N ARG A 167 -11.45 2.35 7.40
CA ARG A 167 -11.42 1.35 6.31
C ARG A 167 -10.07 1.25 5.62
N TRP A 168 -9.16 2.19 5.90
CA TRP A 168 -7.81 2.18 5.37
C TRP A 168 -6.83 1.74 6.44
N GLY A 169 -6.32 0.51 6.32
CA GLY A 169 -5.33 -0.03 7.26
C GLY A 169 -3.95 0.60 7.08
N GLY A 170 -3.46 0.62 5.84
CA GLY A 170 -2.17 1.24 5.55
C GLY A 170 -1.47 0.74 4.29
N LEU A 171 -0.21 1.14 4.19
CA LEU A 171 0.71 0.83 3.10
C LEU A 171 1.91 0.10 3.69
N VAL A 172 2.36 -0.93 2.99
CA VAL A 172 3.56 -1.72 3.35
C VAL A 172 4.52 -1.75 2.18
#